data_AF-A0A453TC44-F1
#
_entry.id   AF-A0A453TC44-F1
#
_cell.length_a   1.000
_cell.length_b   1.000
_cell.length_c   1.000
_cell.angle_alpha   90.00
_cell.angle_beta   90.00
_cell.angle_gamma   90.00
#
_symmetry.space_group_name_H-M   'P 1'
#
loop_
_entity.id
_entity.type
_entity.pdbx_description
1 polymer ?
#
loop_
_entity_poly.entity_id
_entity_poly.type
_entity_poly.pdbx_seq_one_letter_code
_entity_poly.pdbx_strand_id
1 'polypeptide(L)'
;MAAHVFSSAAEPSLLRLAGEGGSRLRGQFFRPCPVTSPGRESQALSDDFDFQEGLKSVKTMLHQNHKDKREVMTNIDHLKRLCIDHYFHDEIDEAMNTCLDLVHSDDLLDATLSFRLVREAGYDVSAGQYT
;
A
#
# COMPACT_ATOMS: atom_id res chain seq x y z
N MET A 1 -48.97 25.96 11.10
CA MET A 1 -48.90 24.50 11.32
C MET A 1 -47.43 24.11 11.20
N ALA A 2 -46.84 23.64 12.30
CA ALA A 2 -45.41 23.35 12.51
C ALA A 2 -44.86 22.34 11.47
N ALA A 3 -43.68 22.60 10.88
CA ALA A 3 -42.37 21.92 11.07
C ALA A 3 -42.42 20.38 10.86
N HIS A 4 -41.48 19.67 10.23
CA HIS A 4 -40.04 19.60 10.51
C HIS A 4 -39.28 18.99 9.32
N VAL A 5 -38.03 19.43 9.15
CA VAL A 5 -36.98 18.84 8.30
C VAL A 5 -36.64 17.45 8.80
N PHE A 6 -36.66 16.43 7.93
CA PHE A 6 -36.09 15.12 8.23
C PHE A 6 -34.76 14.95 7.50
N SER A 7 -33.70 15.25 8.23
CA SER A 7 -32.37 14.72 8.01
C SER A 7 -32.34 13.32 8.64
N SER A 8 -32.16 12.26 7.85
CA SER A 8 -32.07 10.89 8.37
C SER A 8 -30.62 10.43 8.35
N ALA A 9 -29.94 10.62 9.48
CA ALA A 9 -28.69 9.94 9.78
C ALA A 9 -28.95 8.43 9.89
N ALA A 10 -28.30 7.64 9.04
CA ALA A 10 -28.31 6.19 9.15
C ALA A 10 -27.24 5.78 10.18
N GLU A 11 -27.67 5.61 11.43
CA GLU A 11 -26.91 4.89 12.46
C GLU A 11 -26.99 3.37 12.16
N PRO A 12 -25.86 2.63 12.15
CA PRO A 12 -25.89 1.19 11.98
C PRO A 12 -26.34 0.51 13.29
N SER A 13 -27.53 -0.08 13.21
CA SER A 13 -28.16 -0.88 14.26
C SER A 13 -27.27 -2.05 14.68
N LEU A 14 -26.64 -1.97 15.86
CA LEU A 14 -25.98 -3.09 16.51
C LEU A 14 -27.02 -4.10 17.02
N LEU A 15 -27.21 -5.18 16.26
CA LEU A 15 -27.89 -6.38 16.72
C LEU A 15 -27.13 -6.97 17.93
N ARG A 16 -27.69 -6.81 19.13
CA ARG A 16 -27.28 -7.54 20.33
C ARG A 16 -27.73 -8.99 20.21
N LEU A 17 -26.81 -9.87 19.83
CA LEU A 17 -26.92 -11.30 20.13
C LEU A 17 -26.36 -11.53 21.53
N ALA A 18 -27.25 -11.90 22.45
CA ALA A 18 -26.87 -12.44 23.76
C ALA A 18 -26.28 -13.84 23.54
N GLY A 19 -24.96 -13.91 23.50
CA GLY A 19 -24.18 -15.14 23.49
C GLY A 19 -23.27 -15.16 24.71
N GLU A 20 -23.40 -16.23 25.49
CA GLU A 20 -22.65 -16.52 26.71
C GLU A 20 -21.13 -16.37 26.55
N GLY A 21 -20.49 -15.76 27.54
CA GLY A 21 -19.17 -16.20 28.03
C GLY A 21 -17.96 -16.15 27.09
N GLY A 22 -17.85 -15.19 26.17
CA GLY A 22 -16.60 -14.94 25.44
C GLY A 22 -15.59 -14.17 26.29
N SER A 23 -14.65 -14.88 26.94
CA SER A 23 -13.50 -14.29 27.63
C SER A 23 -12.76 -13.32 26.69
N ARG A 24 -12.76 -12.03 27.03
CA ARG A 24 -12.09 -10.99 26.26
C ARG A 24 -10.57 -11.19 26.36
N LEU A 25 -9.98 -11.88 25.38
CA LEU A 25 -8.53 -11.95 25.19
C LEU A 25 -7.86 -10.57 24.97
N ARG A 26 -8.66 -9.50 24.83
CA ARG A 26 -8.20 -8.11 24.72
C ARG A 26 -7.76 -7.46 26.04
N GLY A 27 -7.98 -8.10 27.19
CA GLY A 27 -7.73 -7.49 28.49
C GLY A 27 -6.35 -7.72 29.11
N GLN A 28 -5.51 -8.62 28.56
CA GLN A 28 -4.32 -9.10 29.29
C GLN A 28 -3.01 -9.21 28.49
N PHE A 29 -2.92 -8.78 27.23
CA PHE A 29 -1.71 -9.04 26.41
C PHE A 29 -1.17 -7.89 25.56
N PHE A 30 -1.36 -6.62 25.96
CA PHE A 30 -0.36 -5.61 25.59
C PHE A 30 0.60 -5.47 26.75
N ARG A 31 1.58 -6.38 26.82
CA ARG A 31 2.76 -6.16 27.67
C ARG A 31 3.39 -4.86 27.18
N PRO A 32 3.65 -3.86 28.04
CA PRO A 32 4.40 -2.68 27.64
C PRO A 32 5.72 -3.15 27.03
N CYS A 33 5.87 -2.99 25.72
CA CYS A 33 7.17 -3.15 25.08
C CYS A 33 8.02 -2.01 25.65
N PRO A 34 9.14 -2.29 26.33
CA PRO A 34 10.08 -1.22 26.61
C PRO A 34 10.42 -0.61 25.26
N VAL A 35 10.16 0.69 25.11
CA VAL A 35 10.69 1.47 24.00
C VAL A 35 12.17 1.13 23.93
N THR A 36 12.60 0.48 22.86
CA THR A 36 14.01 0.42 22.55
C THR A 36 14.40 1.86 22.32
N SER A 37 15.00 2.48 23.34
CA SER A 37 15.71 3.74 23.19
C SER A 37 16.60 3.61 21.95
N PRO A 38 16.81 4.69 21.18
CA PRO A 38 17.68 4.68 20.01
C PRO A 38 19.15 4.52 20.48
N GLY A 39 19.51 3.31 20.91
CA GLY A 39 20.75 3.02 21.60
C GLY A 39 20.86 1.60 22.17
N ARG A 40 19.92 0.68 21.89
CA ARG A 40 20.11 -0.75 22.17
C ARG A 40 20.07 -1.55 20.88
N GLU A 41 21.26 -1.89 20.46
CA GLU A 41 21.64 -2.45 19.18
C GLU A 41 20.98 -3.82 18.99
N SER A 42 20.36 -4.01 17.82
CA SER A 42 19.95 -5.31 17.29
C SER A 42 21.17 -6.17 16.96
N GLN A 43 22.00 -6.49 17.95
CA GLN A 43 23.27 -7.21 17.78
C GLN A 43 23.13 -8.73 17.61
N ALA A 44 21.94 -9.25 17.32
CA ALA A 44 21.74 -10.67 17.03
C ALA A 44 21.52 -10.97 15.53
N LEU A 45 21.52 -9.95 14.67
CA LEU A 45 21.54 -10.09 13.21
C LEU A 45 22.65 -9.20 12.63
N SER A 46 23.86 -9.33 13.16
CA SER A 46 25.05 -8.75 12.55
C SER A 46 25.54 -9.68 11.43
N ASP A 47 24.68 -9.89 10.43
CA ASP A 47 25.14 -10.25 9.10
C ASP A 47 25.16 -8.95 8.30
N ASP A 48 26.20 -8.76 7.50
CA ASP A 48 26.73 -7.54 6.90
C ASP A 48 25.78 -6.82 5.91
N PHE A 49 24.54 -6.57 6.32
CA PHE A 49 23.53 -5.93 5.49
C PHE A 49 23.33 -4.48 5.91
N ASP A 50 24.05 -3.58 5.25
CA ASP A 50 23.76 -2.15 5.33
C ASP A 50 22.42 -1.88 4.63
N PHE A 51 21.37 -1.70 5.44
CA PHE A 51 20.02 -1.40 4.95
C PHE A 51 20.00 -0.13 4.09
N GLN A 52 20.82 0.87 4.41
CA GLN A 52 20.89 2.11 3.65
C GLN A 52 21.54 1.88 2.28
N GLU A 53 22.58 1.05 2.23
CA GLU A 53 23.18 0.61 0.97
C GLU A 53 22.17 -0.18 0.11
N GLY A 54 21.40 -1.07 0.74
CA GLY A 54 20.32 -1.82 0.09
C GLY A 54 19.28 -0.89 -0.55
N LEU A 55 18.78 0.11 0.18
CA LEU A 55 17.84 1.09 -0.37
C LEU A 55 18.43 1.89 -1.52
N LYS A 56 19.71 2.30 -1.41
CA LYS A 56 20.41 3.01 -2.48
C LYS A 56 20.54 2.15 -3.74
N SER A 57 20.84 0.86 -3.57
CA SER A 57 20.91 -0.10 -4.68
C SER A 57 19.55 -0.23 -5.40
N VAL A 58 18.47 -0.42 -4.65
CA VAL A 58 17.10 -0.48 -5.20
C VAL A 58 16.75 0.82 -5.93
N LYS A 59 17.10 1.99 -5.39
CA LYS A 59 16.91 3.29 -6.05
C LYS A 59 17.64 3.34 -7.40
N THR A 60 18.87 2.84 -7.48
CA THR A 60 19.59 2.81 -8.75
C THR A 60 18.97 1.84 -9.76
N MET A 61 18.45 0.70 -9.30
CA MET A 61 17.73 -0.27 -10.13
C MET A 61 16.46 0.35 -10.73
N LEU A 62 15.66 1.07 -9.94
CA LEU A 62 14.45 1.76 -10.44
C LEU A 62 14.81 2.79 -11.52
N HIS A 63 15.86 3.58 -11.32
CA HIS A 63 16.32 4.55 -12.31
C HIS A 63 16.89 3.92 -13.57
N GLN A 64 17.52 2.75 -13.50
CA GLN A 64 18.07 2.07 -14.69
C GLN A 64 16.98 1.47 -15.57
N ASN A 65 15.88 1.03 -14.95
CA ASN A 65 14.79 0.33 -15.61
C ASN A 65 13.83 1.24 -16.38
N HIS A 66 14.04 2.57 -16.42
CA HIS A 66 13.19 3.54 -17.14
C HIS A 66 12.94 3.20 -18.63
N LYS A 67 13.75 2.32 -19.23
CA LYS A 67 13.56 1.88 -20.62
C LYS A 67 12.51 0.79 -20.77
N ASP A 68 12.35 -0.07 -19.77
CA ASP A 68 11.36 -1.15 -19.77
C ASP A 68 10.24 -0.84 -18.79
N LYS A 69 9.12 -0.35 -19.35
CA LYS A 69 7.93 0.02 -18.62
C LYS A 69 7.36 -1.15 -17.79
N ARG A 70 7.44 -2.39 -18.32
CA ARG A 70 6.93 -3.60 -17.65
C ARG A 70 7.77 -3.94 -16.42
N GLU A 71 9.09 -3.84 -16.56
CA GLU A 71 10.01 -4.09 -15.46
C GLU A 71 9.82 -3.05 -14.34
N VAL A 72 9.66 -1.77 -14.68
CA VAL A 72 9.38 -0.69 -13.71
C VAL A 72 8.10 -1.00 -12.91
N MET A 73 7.00 -1.33 -13.58
CA MET A 73 5.73 -1.65 -12.91
C MET A 73 5.83 -2.87 -11.99
N THR A 74 6.53 -3.91 -12.45
CA THR A 74 6.74 -5.13 -11.68
C THR A 74 7.55 -4.84 -10.41
N ASN A 75 8.60 -4.03 -10.53
CA ASN A 75 9.40 -3.61 -9.39
C ASN A 75 8.58 -2.78 -8.40
N ILE A 76 7.76 -1.84 -8.87
CA ILE A 76 6.88 -1.06 -7.98
C ILE A 76 5.90 -1.95 -7.23
N ASP A 77 5.30 -2.94 -7.92
CA ASP A 77 4.43 -3.91 -7.26
C ASP A 77 5.18 -4.71 -6.18
N HIS A 78 6.42 -5.12 -6.45
CA HIS A 78 7.26 -5.79 -5.46
C HIS A 78 7.54 -4.90 -4.25
N LEU A 79 7.87 -3.62 -4.45
CA LEU A 79 8.13 -2.68 -3.34
C LEU A 79 6.90 -2.50 -2.44
N LYS A 80 5.72 -2.35 -3.04
CA LYS A 80 4.44 -2.27 -2.32
C LYS A 80 4.14 -3.55 -1.54
N ARG A 81 4.39 -4.71 -2.14
CA ARG A 81 4.19 -6.02 -1.48
C ARG A 81 5.16 -6.25 -0.33
N LEU A 82 6.35 -5.66 -0.39
CA LEU A 82 7.35 -5.68 0.67
C LEU A 82 7.14 -4.57 1.72
N CYS A 83 6.17 -3.67 1.52
CA CYS A 83 5.88 -2.52 2.38
C CYS A 83 7.11 -1.61 2.60
N ILE A 84 7.90 -1.40 1.54
CA ILE A 84 9.06 -0.50 1.53
C ILE A 84 8.92 0.61 0.49
N ASP A 85 7.75 0.72 -0.14
CA ASP A 85 7.43 1.71 -1.16
C ASP A 85 7.51 3.16 -0.64
N HIS A 86 7.32 3.38 0.67
CA HIS A 86 7.43 4.69 1.30
C HIS A 86 8.84 5.31 1.27
N TYR A 87 9.88 4.54 0.93
CA TYR A 87 11.23 5.08 0.72
C TYR A 87 11.45 5.62 -0.70
N PHE A 88 10.52 5.37 -1.64
CA PHE A 88 10.69 5.60 -3.07
C PHE A 88 9.54 6.41 -3.69
N HIS A 89 8.95 7.34 -2.92
CA HIS A 89 7.78 8.10 -3.37
C HIS A 89 8.03 8.83 -4.71
N ASP A 90 9.17 9.51 -4.86
CA ASP A 90 9.50 10.27 -6.06
C ASP A 90 9.62 9.37 -7.30
N GLU A 91 10.29 8.22 -7.15
CA GLU A 91 10.46 7.24 -8.24
C GLU A 91 9.13 6.59 -8.64
N ILE A 92 8.27 6.31 -7.66
CA ILE A 92 6.96 5.73 -7.89
C ILE A 92 6.05 6.73 -8.61
N ASP A 93 6.03 7.99 -8.19
CA ASP A 93 5.23 9.04 -8.84
C ASP A 93 5.67 9.28 -10.29
N GLU A 94 6.98 9.35 -10.55
CA GLU A 94 7.52 9.47 -11.91
C GLU A 94 7.07 8.28 -12.78
N ALA A 95 7.12 7.07 -12.23
CA ALA A 95 6.71 5.86 -12.92
C ALA A 95 5.18 5.76 -13.14
N MET A 96 4.34 6.43 -12.35
CA MET A 96 2.88 6.40 -12.57
C MET A 96 2.48 6.98 -13.93
N ASN A 97 3.22 7.98 -14.42
CA ASN A 97 3.01 8.51 -15.77
C ASN A 97 3.22 7.42 -16.84
N THR A 98 4.23 6.58 -16.64
CA THR A 98 4.52 5.45 -17.52
C THR A 98 3.45 4.35 -17.42
N CYS A 99 2.89 4.14 -16.22
CA CYS A 99 1.82 3.19 -16.00
C CYS A 99 0.53 3.61 -16.72
N LEU A 100 0.20 4.90 -16.73
CA LEU A 100 -0.98 5.43 -17.42
C LEU A 100 -1.01 5.06 -18.91
N ASP A 101 0.14 5.10 -19.59
CA ASP A 101 0.26 4.68 -20.99
C ASP A 101 -0.11 3.21 -21.20
N LEU A 102 0.24 2.35 -20.23
CA LEU A 102 0.10 0.89 -20.33
C LEU A 102 -1.28 0.39 -19.92
N VAL A 103 -2.12 1.22 -19.33
CA VAL A 103 -3.52 0.86 -19.00
C VAL A 103 -4.26 0.33 -20.24
N HIS A 104 -3.95 0.89 -21.41
CA HIS A 104 -4.57 0.53 -22.68
C HIS A 104 -3.69 -0.42 -23.51
N SER A 105 -2.74 -1.12 -22.87
CA SER A 105 -1.92 -2.12 -23.55
C SER A 105 -2.78 -3.30 -24.03
N ASP A 106 -2.41 -3.89 -25.17
CA ASP A 106 -2.99 -5.14 -25.66
C ASP A 106 -2.57 -6.36 -24.82
N ASP A 107 -1.48 -6.23 -24.05
CA ASP A 107 -1.04 -7.26 -23.13
C ASP A 107 -1.85 -7.20 -21.84
N LEU A 108 -2.55 -8.30 -21.54
CA LEU A 108 -3.43 -8.39 -20.38
C LEU A 108 -2.69 -8.15 -19.05
N LEU A 109 -1.45 -8.63 -18.95
CA LEU A 109 -0.64 -8.45 -17.74
C LEU A 109 -0.30 -6.97 -17.55
N ASP A 110 0.19 -6.30 -18.60
CA ASP A 110 0.53 -4.87 -18.55
C ASP A 110 -0.70 -4.01 -18.25
N ALA A 111 -1.82 -4.23 -18.95
CA ALA A 111 -3.05 -3.48 -18.74
C ALA A 111 -3.60 -3.65 -17.32
N THR A 112 -3.64 -4.89 -16.82
CA THR A 112 -4.20 -5.17 -15.49
C THR A 112 -3.30 -4.64 -14.38
N LEU A 113 -1.98 -4.82 -14.50
CA LEU A 113 -1.03 -4.37 -13.49
C LEU A 113 -0.99 -2.84 -13.42
N SER A 114 -0.92 -2.17 -14.57
CA SER A 114 -0.89 -0.71 -14.64
C SER A 114 -2.18 -0.11 -14.10
N PHE A 115 -3.34 -0.63 -14.52
CA PHE A 115 -4.65 -0.18 -14.03
C PHE A 115 -4.76 -0.27 -12.51
N ARG A 116 -4.29 -1.38 -11.92
CA ARG A 116 -4.27 -1.55 -10.46
C ARG A 116 -3.37 -0.51 -9.79
N LEU A 117 -2.13 -0.36 -10.24
CA LEU A 117 -1.15 0.55 -9.64
C LEU A 117 -1.60 2.01 -9.71
N VAL A 118 -2.12 2.42 -10.87
CA VAL A 118 -2.60 3.78 -11.12
C VAL A 118 -3.83 4.11 -10.26
N ARG A 119 -4.80 3.18 -10.15
CA ARG A 119 -5.94 3.37 -9.25
C ARG A 119 -5.55 3.41 -7.78
N GLU A 120 -4.59 2.58 -7.37
CA GLU A 120 -4.08 2.58 -5.99
C GLU A 120 -3.42 3.92 -5.63
N ALA A 121 -2.73 4.54 -6.59
CA ALA A 121 -2.17 5.89 -6.46
C ALA A 121 -3.22 7.02 -6.51
N GLY A 122 -4.50 6.71 -6.73
CA GLY A 122 -5.60 7.66 -6.68
C GLY A 122 -5.95 8.35 -8.01
N TYR A 123 -5.36 7.89 -9.13
CA TYR A 123 -5.71 8.41 -10.45
C TYR A 123 -7.07 7.89 -10.92
N ASP A 124 -7.86 8.77 -11.53
CA ASP A 124 -9.16 8.42 -12.10
C ASP A 124 -8.99 7.83 -13.50
N VAL A 125 -9.07 6.50 -13.57
CA VAL A 125 -8.97 5.75 -14.83
C VAL A 125 -10.33 5.17 -15.19
N SER A 126 -10.84 5.59 -16.34
CA SER A 126 -12.07 5.06 -16.93
C SER A 126 -11.94 3.56 -17.15
N ALA A 127 -12.94 2.80 -16.69
CA ALA A 127 -13.00 1.35 -16.91
C ALA A 127 -13.47 0.99 -18.34
N GLY A 128 -13.82 1.98 -19.15
CA GLY A 128 -14.52 1.79 -20.43
C GLY A 128 -13.71 2.21 -21.64
N GLN A 129 -12.80 1.35 -22.09
CA GLN A 129 -12.36 1.23 -23.49
C GLN A 129 -12.09 -0.26 -23.81
N TYR A 130 -13.06 -1.12 -23.48
CA TYR A 130 -13.08 -2.53 -23.92
C TYR A 130 -14.47 -2.88 -24.47
N THR A 131 -15.06 -1.98 -25.26
CA THR A 131 -16.34 -2.17 -25.96
C THR A 131 -16.13 -2.21 -27.46
#